data_AF-A0A7K3WHI2-F1
#
_entry.id   AF-A0A7K3WHI2-F1
#
_cell.length_a   1.000
_cell.length_b   1.000
_cell.length_c   1.000
_cell.angle_alpha   90.00
_cell.angle_beta   90.00
_cell.angle_gamma   90.00
#
_symmetry.space_group_name_H-M   'P 1'
#
loop_
_entity.id
_entity.type
_entity.pdbx_description
1 polymer ?
#
loop_
_entity_poly.entity_id
_entity_poly.type
_entity_poly.pdbx_seq_one_letter_code
_entity_poly.pdbx_strand_id
1 'polypeptide(L)'
;MSPTAVLGGAWRVLRRHARAAWLTAAAVTLLNTVPDVVRQVLVWDDPSVPHAVLVDVVGFSTALVAQLWLTGALAGLPTGDGVRPAGALRRGTGLAVRAVRRAPAAVLAGVLTGGAVSALITVPASVAALGAARVLGPLDDPSAGAFAVAAVSDVLASWVTLPWLAVVLVLAGSATGGWTERGPGTRSG
;
A
#
# COMPACT_ATOMS: atom_id res chain seq x y z
N MET A 1 -16.58 2.77 13.48
CA MET A 1 -16.16 4.07 12.91
C MET A 1 -16.65 4.16 11.49
N SER A 2 -17.13 5.33 11.04
CA SER A 2 -17.48 5.52 9.63
C SER A 2 -16.22 5.44 8.74
N PRO A 3 -16.34 4.95 7.49
CA PRO A 3 -15.22 4.95 6.54
C PRO A 3 -14.57 6.33 6.40
N THR A 4 -15.38 7.38 6.29
CA THR A 4 -14.92 8.77 6.15
C THR A 4 -14.05 9.23 7.32
N ALA A 5 -14.41 8.89 8.56
CA ALA A 5 -13.61 9.24 9.73
C ALA A 5 -12.25 8.54 9.73
N VAL A 6 -12.19 7.28 9.28
CA VAL A 6 -10.94 6.53 9.16
C VAL A 6 -10.05 7.13 8.08
N LEU A 7 -10.59 7.41 6.89
CA LEU A 7 -9.82 8.01 5.80
C LEU A 7 -9.31 9.41 6.15
N GLY A 8 -10.15 10.26 6.77
CA GLY A 8 -9.73 11.58 7.24
C GLY A 8 -8.74 11.52 8.40
N GLY A 9 -8.83 10.50 9.27
CA GLY A 9 -7.81 10.21 10.28
C GLY A 9 -6.48 9.80 9.66
N ALA A 10 -6.52 8.90 8.68
CA ALA A 10 -5.32 8.40 7.99
C ALA A 10 -4.57 9.53 7.29
N TRP A 11 -5.30 10.40 6.59
CA TRP A 11 -4.73 11.59 5.96
C TRP A 11 -4.02 12.50 6.97
N ARG A 12 -4.64 12.78 8.12
CA ARG A 12 -4.04 13.61 9.17
C ARG A 12 -2.76 13.00 9.74
N VAL A 13 -2.75 11.69 9.99
CA VAL A 13 -1.57 10.97 10.47
C VAL A 13 -0.44 11.04 9.44
N LEU A 14 -0.73 10.78 8.17
CA LEU A 14 0.26 10.86 7.10
C LEU A 14 0.82 12.27 6.92
N ARG A 15 -0.02 13.30 7.00
CA ARG A 15 0.48 14.69 6.95
C ARG A 15 1.39 15.02 8.12
N ARG A 16 1.04 14.57 9.32
CA ARG A 16 1.84 14.82 10.54
C ARG A 16 3.17 14.06 10.53
N HIS A 17 3.19 12.85 9.98
CA HIS A 17 4.33 11.94 10.00
C HIS A 17 4.86 11.62 8.60
N ALA A 18 4.72 12.55 7.65
CA ALA A 18 4.96 12.33 6.23
C ALA A 18 6.34 11.73 5.97
N ARG A 19 7.38 12.33 6.55
CA ARG A 19 8.75 11.85 6.38
C ARG A 19 8.91 10.40 6.85
N ALA A 20 8.44 10.07 8.04
CA ALA A 20 8.58 8.73 8.59
C ALA A 20 7.79 7.70 7.77
N ALA A 21 6.54 8.01 7.42
CA ALA A 21 5.67 7.13 6.67
C ALA A 21 6.19 6.88 5.24
N TRP A 22 6.54 7.93 4.49
CA TRP A 22 7.02 7.81 3.11
C TRP A 22 8.42 7.24 2.99
N LEU A 23 9.34 7.52 3.92
CA LEU A 23 10.67 6.90 3.92
C LEU A 23 10.59 5.40 4.24
N THR A 24 9.75 5.03 5.20
CA THR A 24 9.56 3.61 5.54
C THR A 24 8.92 2.87 4.36
N ALA A 25 7.92 3.46 3.70
CA ALA A 25 7.36 2.88 2.49
C ALA A 25 8.36 2.84 1.33
N ALA A 26 9.17 3.88 1.11
CA ALA A 26 10.20 3.85 0.08
C ALA A 26 11.17 2.67 0.29
N ALA A 27 11.64 2.47 1.52
CA ALA A 27 12.51 1.35 1.86
C ALA A 27 11.82 0.00 1.61
N VAL A 28 10.55 -0.14 2.02
CA VAL A 28 9.76 -1.37 1.80
C VAL A 28 9.51 -1.62 0.32
N THR A 29 9.14 -0.59 -0.45
CA THR A 29 8.94 -0.67 -1.90
C THR A 29 10.22 -1.13 -2.57
N LEU A 30 11.36 -0.48 -2.31
CA LEU A 30 12.65 -0.83 -2.92
C LEU A 30 13.06 -2.28 -2.63
N LEU A 31 12.88 -2.74 -1.39
CA LEU A 31 13.16 -4.13 -1.01
C LEU A 31 12.23 -5.12 -1.72
N ASN A 32 11.00 -4.72 -2.02
CA ASN A 32 10.02 -5.55 -2.72
C ASN A 32 10.18 -5.53 -4.26
N THR A 33 10.74 -4.45 -4.82
CA THR A 33 10.97 -4.29 -6.27
C THR A 33 12.05 -5.23 -6.79
N VAL A 34 13.12 -5.48 -6.02
CA VAL A 34 14.24 -6.33 -6.46
C VAL A 34 13.81 -7.78 -6.74
N PRO A 35 13.09 -8.47 -5.83
CA PRO A 35 12.53 -9.79 -6.12
C PRO A 35 11.55 -9.82 -7.30
N ASP A 36 10.82 -8.72 -7.53
CA ASP A 36 9.83 -8.63 -8.60
C ASP A 36 10.47 -8.57 -9.97
N VAL A 37 11.49 -7.72 -10.13
CA VAL A 37 12.28 -7.63 -11.37
C VAL A 37 13.00 -8.94 -11.64
N VAL A 38 13.60 -9.56 -10.62
CA VAL A 38 14.29 -10.86 -10.78
C VAL A 38 13.30 -11.96 -11.18
N ARG A 39 12.10 -12.00 -10.60
CA ARG A 39 11.07 -12.98 -10.99
C ARG A 39 10.57 -12.79 -12.42
N GLN A 40 10.39 -11.55 -12.87
CA GLN A 40 9.96 -11.25 -14.24
C GLN A 40 11.05 -11.59 -15.25
N VAL A 41 12.32 -11.39 -14.91
CA VAL A 41 13.46 -11.79 -15.76
C VAL A 41 13.61 -13.31 -15.85
N LEU A 42 13.37 -14.05 -14.77
CA LEU A 42 13.53 -15.52 -14.76
C LEU A 42 12.48 -16.29 -15.59
N VAL A 43 11.34 -15.68 -15.92
CA VAL A 43 10.26 -16.30 -16.72
C VAL A 43 10.19 -15.72 -18.13
N TRP A 44 11.08 -14.77 -18.45
CA TRP A 44 11.10 -14.08 -19.75
C TRP A 44 11.26 -15.03 -20.94
N ASP A 45 12.06 -16.09 -20.78
CA ASP A 45 12.41 -17.01 -21.88
C ASP A 45 11.51 -18.26 -21.97
N ASP A 46 10.65 -18.54 -20.97
CA ASP A 46 9.82 -19.75 -20.93
C ASP A 46 8.38 -19.42 -20.48
N PRO A 47 7.49 -18.99 -21.41
CA PRO A 47 6.21 -18.35 -21.11
C PRO A 47 5.10 -19.35 -20.76
N SER A 48 5.41 -20.40 -20.02
CA SER A 48 4.38 -21.37 -19.63
C SER A 48 3.43 -20.76 -18.59
N VAL A 49 2.12 -20.91 -18.82
CA VAL A 49 1.06 -20.38 -17.93
C VAL A 49 1.29 -20.74 -16.45
N PRO A 50 1.72 -21.96 -16.09
CA PRO A 50 2.05 -22.30 -14.70
C PRO A 50 3.16 -21.45 -14.08
N HIS A 51 4.22 -21.11 -14.84
CA HIS A 51 5.31 -20.25 -14.34
C HIS A 51 4.84 -18.81 -14.15
N ALA A 52 4.03 -18.29 -15.08
CA ALA A 52 3.43 -16.97 -14.94
C ALA A 52 2.57 -16.86 -13.68
N VAL A 53 1.72 -17.86 -13.41
CA VAL A 53 0.90 -17.92 -12.19
C VAL A 53 1.76 -18.01 -10.94
N LEU A 54 2.85 -18.81 -10.96
CA LEU A 54 3.73 -18.95 -9.81
C LEU A 54 4.48 -17.65 -9.50
N VAL A 55 4.95 -16.93 -10.52
CA VAL A 55 5.56 -15.60 -10.38
C VAL A 55 4.58 -14.61 -9.76
N ASP A 56 3.32 -14.63 -10.20
CA ASP A 56 2.26 -13.76 -9.67
C ASP A 56 1.95 -14.08 -8.20
N VAL A 57 1.80 -15.36 -7.84
CA VAL A 57 1.57 -15.79 -6.46
C VAL A 57 2.72 -15.35 -5.54
N VAL A 58 3.97 -15.51 -5.97
CA VAL A 58 5.13 -15.06 -5.18
C VAL A 58 5.12 -13.53 -5.06
N GLY A 59 4.79 -12.80 -6.13
CA GLY A 59 4.72 -11.32 -6.12
C GLY A 59 3.65 -10.78 -5.20
N PHE A 60 2.46 -11.35 -5.29
CA PHE A 60 1.39 -11.06 -4.36
C PHE A 60 1.79 -11.37 -2.91
N SER A 61 2.45 -12.51 -2.67
CA SER A 61 2.85 -12.91 -1.33
C SER A 61 3.91 -11.97 -0.73
N THR A 62 4.91 -11.56 -1.52
CA THR A 62 5.92 -10.61 -1.05
C THR A 62 5.32 -9.23 -0.82
N ALA A 63 4.44 -8.76 -1.71
CA ALA A 63 3.71 -7.50 -1.54
C ALA A 63 2.82 -7.53 -0.29
N LEU A 64 2.13 -8.65 -0.02
CA LEU A 64 1.31 -8.81 1.17
C LEU A 64 2.16 -8.75 2.45
N VAL A 65 3.28 -9.47 2.49
CA VAL A 65 4.21 -9.45 3.63
C VAL A 65 4.75 -8.04 3.86
N ALA A 66 5.15 -7.34 2.79
CA ALA A 66 5.61 -5.96 2.82
C ALA A 66 4.53 -5.01 3.38
N GLN A 67 3.30 -5.11 2.89
CA GLN A 67 2.15 -4.32 3.36
C GLN A 67 1.88 -4.58 4.85
N LEU A 68 1.84 -5.84 5.28
CA LEU A 68 1.60 -6.20 6.69
C LEU A 68 2.74 -5.71 7.59
N TRP A 69 3.99 -5.89 7.17
CA TRP A 69 5.13 -5.37 7.92
C TRP A 69 5.03 -3.84 8.05
N LEU A 70 4.76 -3.11 6.96
CA LEU A 70 4.60 -1.66 6.99
C LEU A 70 3.47 -1.23 7.93
N THR A 71 2.30 -1.88 7.85
CA THR A 71 1.18 -1.64 8.79
C THR A 71 1.63 -1.76 10.24
N GLY A 72 2.38 -2.80 10.59
CA GLY A 72 2.87 -2.99 11.96
C GLY A 72 4.01 -2.06 12.38
N ALA A 73 4.79 -1.57 11.40
CA ALA A 73 5.86 -0.61 11.62
C ALA A 73 5.31 0.80 11.90
N LEU A 74 4.23 1.18 11.20
CA LEU A 74 3.56 2.47 11.33
C LEU A 74 2.49 2.51 12.43
N ALA A 75 2.28 1.40 13.15
CA ALA A 75 1.22 1.27 14.15
C ALA A 75 1.27 2.32 15.29
N GLY A 76 2.45 2.86 15.59
CA GLY A 76 2.64 3.89 16.61
C GLY A 76 2.37 5.33 16.14
N LEU A 77 2.34 5.59 14.83
CA LEU A 77 2.20 6.96 14.33
C LEU A 77 0.90 7.65 14.80
N PRO A 78 -0.27 6.99 14.87
CA PRO A 78 -1.48 7.64 15.35
C PRO A 78 -1.41 8.10 16.81
N THR A 79 -0.62 7.43 17.66
CA THR A 79 -0.42 7.80 19.08
C THR A 79 0.71 8.81 19.26
N GLY A 80 1.41 9.20 18.18
CA GLY A 80 2.57 10.07 18.23
C GLY A 80 3.88 9.34 18.51
N ASP A 81 3.84 8.00 18.64
CA ASP A 81 5.05 7.19 18.73
C ASP A 81 5.77 7.12 17.39
N GLY A 82 7.06 6.76 17.41
CA GLY A 82 7.86 6.56 16.21
C GLY A 82 7.55 5.26 15.46
N VAL A 83 8.29 5.04 14.36
CA VAL A 83 8.27 3.79 13.60
C VAL A 83 8.86 2.65 14.44
N ARG A 84 8.20 1.49 14.47
CA ARG A 84 8.61 0.33 15.27
C ARG A 84 8.86 -0.88 14.36
N PRO A 85 10.08 -1.12 13.88
CA PRO A 85 10.35 -2.22 12.94
C PRO A 85 10.30 -3.60 13.60
N ALA A 86 10.78 -3.72 14.85
CA ALA A 86 10.85 -5.00 15.55
C ALA A 86 9.43 -5.56 15.80
N GLY A 87 9.18 -6.81 15.38
CA GLY A 87 7.87 -7.47 15.53
C GLY A 87 6.74 -6.87 14.68
N ALA A 88 7.09 -6.06 13.67
CA ALA A 88 6.11 -5.37 12.83
C ALA A 88 5.16 -6.33 12.10
N LEU A 89 5.66 -7.41 11.51
CA LEU A 89 4.82 -8.36 10.79
C LEU A 89 3.68 -8.92 11.66
N ARG A 90 3.99 -9.43 12.87
CA ARG A 90 2.98 -9.94 13.81
C ARG A 90 1.95 -8.87 14.18
N ARG A 91 2.39 -7.64 14.47
CA ARG A 91 1.48 -6.53 14.80
C ARG A 91 0.60 -6.16 13.62
N GLY A 92 1.18 -6.06 12.43
CA GLY A 92 0.51 -5.72 11.19
C GLY A 92 -0.56 -6.73 10.81
N THR A 93 -0.24 -8.03 10.86
CA THR A 93 -1.22 -9.11 10.68
C THR A 93 -2.36 -8.99 11.68
N GLY A 94 -2.04 -8.80 12.97
CA GLY A 94 -3.07 -8.62 14.00
C GLY A 94 -3.95 -7.38 13.78
N LEU A 95 -3.40 -6.28 13.27
CA LEU A 95 -4.15 -5.07 12.92
C LEU A 95 -5.01 -5.28 11.68
N ALA A 96 -4.47 -5.88 10.61
CA ALA A 96 -5.19 -6.14 9.38
C ALA A 96 -6.40 -7.07 9.62
N VAL A 97 -6.21 -8.17 10.35
CA VAL A 97 -7.29 -9.10 10.70
C VAL A 97 -8.37 -8.39 11.53
N ARG A 98 -7.98 -7.57 12.51
CA ARG A 98 -8.93 -6.78 13.30
C ARG A 98 -9.66 -5.75 12.46
N ALA A 99 -8.97 -5.07 11.54
CA ALA A 99 -9.55 -4.07 10.64
C ALA A 99 -10.62 -4.69 9.73
N VAL A 100 -10.30 -5.81 9.08
CA VAL A 100 -11.25 -6.53 8.20
C VAL A 100 -12.47 -7.01 8.98
N ARG A 101 -12.27 -7.54 10.19
CA ARG A 101 -13.39 -8.04 11.02
C ARG A 101 -14.27 -6.93 11.58
N ARG A 102 -13.71 -5.77 11.90
CA ARG A 102 -14.42 -4.71 12.66
C ARG A 102 -14.90 -3.54 11.80
N ALA A 103 -14.19 -3.26 10.70
CA ALA A 103 -14.48 -2.13 9.84
C ALA A 103 -14.25 -2.49 8.36
N PRO A 104 -14.89 -3.55 7.83
CA PRO A 104 -14.67 -4.00 6.45
C PRO A 104 -14.97 -2.89 5.43
N ALA A 105 -15.99 -2.08 5.68
CA ALA A 105 -16.32 -0.93 4.82
C ALA A 105 -15.20 0.13 4.77
N ALA A 106 -14.50 0.36 5.88
CA ALA A 106 -13.38 1.30 5.91
C ALA A 106 -12.14 0.73 5.21
N VAL A 107 -11.90 -0.57 5.35
CA VAL A 107 -10.84 -1.27 4.61
C VAL A 107 -11.12 -1.21 3.11
N LEU A 108 -12.34 -1.54 2.68
CA LEU A 108 -12.76 -1.45 1.29
C LEU A 108 -12.60 -0.03 0.75
N ALA A 109 -13.07 0.99 1.48
CA ALA A 109 -12.89 2.38 1.08
C ALA A 109 -11.41 2.78 0.97
N GLY A 110 -10.56 2.31 1.89
CA GLY A 110 -9.12 2.51 1.83
C GLY A 110 -8.47 1.86 0.60
N VAL A 111 -8.86 0.62 0.28
CA VAL A 111 -8.41 -0.10 -0.91
C VAL A 111 -8.85 0.61 -2.19
N LEU A 112 -10.12 1.03 -2.28
CA LEU A 112 -10.65 1.72 -3.46
C LEU A 112 -9.99 3.09 -3.66
N THR A 113 -9.80 3.87 -2.59
CA THR A 113 -9.14 5.19 -2.69
C THR A 113 -7.66 5.06 -3.01
N GLY A 114 -6.96 4.10 -2.40
CA GLY A 114 -5.57 3.79 -2.75
C GLY A 114 -5.45 3.30 -4.20
N GLY A 115 -6.34 2.40 -4.63
CA GLY A 115 -6.40 1.89 -6.00
C GLY A 115 -6.69 2.97 -7.02
N ALA A 116 -7.58 3.92 -6.71
CA ALA A 116 -7.84 5.07 -7.59
C ALA A 116 -6.58 5.95 -7.75
N VAL A 117 -5.85 6.24 -6.67
CA VAL A 117 -4.58 6.98 -6.75
C VAL A 117 -3.52 6.20 -7.52
N SER A 118 -3.44 4.88 -7.29
CA SER A 118 -2.55 3.98 -8.05
C SER A 118 -2.85 4.07 -9.54
N ALA A 119 -4.12 3.95 -9.93
CA ALA A 119 -4.55 4.02 -11.33
C ALA A 119 -4.25 5.38 -11.96
N LEU A 120 -4.39 6.48 -11.22
CA LEU A 120 -4.02 7.82 -11.69
C LEU A 120 -2.52 7.97 -11.98
N ILE A 121 -1.67 7.14 -11.35
CA ILE A 121 -0.23 7.13 -11.58
C ILE A 121 0.11 6.17 -12.73
N THR A 122 -0.44 4.95 -12.71
CA THR A 122 -0.05 3.89 -13.63
C THR A 122 -0.74 3.99 -14.99
N VAL A 123 -2.02 4.35 -15.06
CA VAL A 123 -2.77 4.40 -16.33
C VAL A 123 -2.15 5.42 -17.30
N PRO A 124 -1.85 6.67 -16.91
CA PRO A 124 -1.22 7.61 -17.83
C PRO A 124 0.17 7.15 -18.29
N ALA A 125 0.95 6.53 -17.40
CA ALA A 125 2.25 5.97 -17.74
C ALA A 125 2.13 4.84 -18.77
N SER A 126 1.19 3.92 -18.58
CA SER A 126 0.87 2.84 -19.52
C SER A 126 0.37 3.37 -20.86
N VAL A 127 -0.48 4.40 -20.87
CA VAL A 127 -0.95 5.05 -22.11
C VAL A 127 0.20 5.73 -22.85
N ALA A 128 1.09 6.42 -22.14
CA ALA A 128 2.26 7.06 -22.74
C ALA A 128 3.27 6.04 -23.30
N ALA A 129 3.41 4.89 -22.63
CA ALA A 129 4.35 3.83 -22.99
C ALA A 129 3.87 2.96 -24.17
N LEU A 130 2.57 2.61 -24.20
CA LEU A 130 2.01 1.61 -25.11
C LEU A 130 1.11 2.23 -26.19
N GLY A 131 0.63 3.46 -25.99
CA GLY A 131 -0.40 4.08 -26.80
C GLY A 131 -1.81 3.59 -26.44
N ALA A 132 -2.81 4.48 -26.49
CA ALA A 132 -4.16 4.20 -26.00
C ALA A 132 -4.84 2.96 -26.64
N ALA A 133 -4.53 2.66 -27.91
CA ALA A 133 -5.09 1.51 -28.63
C ALA A 133 -4.52 0.15 -28.16
N ARG A 134 -3.30 0.12 -27.61
CA ARG A 134 -2.65 -1.12 -27.15
C ARG A 134 -2.85 -1.38 -25.65
N VAL A 135 -3.32 -0.39 -24.89
CA VAL A 135 -3.69 -0.55 -23.47
C VAL A 135 -4.90 -1.48 -23.30
N LEU A 136 -5.75 -1.61 -24.33
CA LEU A 136 -6.95 -2.47 -24.33
C LEU A 136 -6.89 -3.61 -25.38
N GLY A 137 -5.81 -3.70 -26.15
CA GLY A 137 -5.62 -4.69 -27.22
C GLY A 137 -4.55 -5.74 -26.89
N PRO A 138 -4.32 -6.74 -27.76
CA PRO A 138 -3.26 -7.73 -27.59
C PRO A 138 -1.90 -7.03 -27.52
N LEU A 139 -1.14 -7.31 -26.46
CA LEU A 139 0.21 -6.80 -26.29
C LEU A 139 1.18 -7.68 -27.10
N ASP A 140 1.32 -7.40 -28.39
CA ASP A 140 2.46 -7.94 -29.15
C ASP A 140 3.74 -7.28 -28.60
N ASP A 141 4.64 -8.11 -28.06
CA ASP A 141 5.94 -7.83 -27.40
C ASP A 141 6.22 -6.35 -27.07
N PRO A 142 5.93 -5.89 -25.84
CA PRO A 142 6.19 -4.52 -25.44
C PRO A 142 7.69 -4.21 -25.49
N SER A 143 8.05 -3.02 -25.97
CA SER A 143 9.45 -2.57 -26.00
C SER A 143 10.02 -2.46 -24.58
N ALA A 144 11.34 -2.62 -24.43
CA ALA A 144 12.02 -2.47 -23.14
C ALA A 144 11.76 -1.11 -22.46
N GLY A 145 11.54 -0.05 -23.26
CA GLY A 145 11.15 1.27 -22.75
C GLY A 145 9.75 1.28 -22.13
N ALA A 146 8.78 0.60 -22.76
CA ALA A 146 7.43 0.49 -22.21
C ALA A 146 7.40 -0.33 -20.91
N PHE A 147 8.19 -1.39 -20.84
CA PHE A 147 8.39 -2.18 -19.62
C PHE A 147 9.01 -1.33 -18.49
N ALA A 148 10.05 -0.56 -18.78
CA ALA A 148 10.68 0.31 -17.79
C ALA A 148 9.71 1.37 -17.25
N VAL A 149 8.89 1.98 -18.11
CA VAL A 149 7.87 2.95 -17.68
C VAL A 149 6.82 2.31 -16.78
N ALA A 150 6.33 1.11 -17.14
CA ALA A 150 5.40 0.37 -16.30
C ALA A 150 6.00 0.08 -14.92
N ALA A 151 7.21 -0.48 -14.86
CA ALA A 151 7.89 -0.81 -13.61
C ALA A 151 8.12 0.42 -12.73
N VAL A 152 8.58 1.54 -13.30
CA VAL A 152 8.77 2.80 -12.55
C VAL A 152 7.43 3.33 -12.04
N SER A 153 6.38 3.29 -12.86
CA SER A 153 5.05 3.75 -12.45
C SER A 153 4.47 2.91 -11.30
N ASP A 154 4.71 1.59 -11.29
CA ASP A 154 4.27 0.68 -10.23
C ASP A 154 5.05 0.92 -8.94
N VAL A 155 6.37 1.19 -9.03
CA VAL A 155 7.19 1.59 -7.89
C VAL A 155 6.67 2.89 -7.28
N LEU A 156 6.39 3.91 -8.11
CA LEU A 156 5.85 5.19 -7.66
C LEU A 156 4.46 5.02 -7.04
N ALA A 157 3.59 4.26 -7.68
CA ALA A 157 2.24 3.99 -7.19
C ALA A 157 2.28 3.25 -5.85
N SER A 158 3.12 2.23 -5.72
CA SER A 158 3.34 1.49 -4.46
C SER A 158 3.89 2.41 -3.38
N TRP A 159 4.92 3.19 -3.71
CA TRP A 159 5.49 4.16 -2.77
C TRP A 159 4.42 5.13 -2.24
N VAL A 160 3.53 5.62 -3.11
CA VAL A 160 2.45 6.57 -2.78
C VAL A 160 1.25 5.91 -2.07
N THR A 161 0.96 4.64 -2.28
CA THR A 161 -0.28 4.03 -1.77
C THR A 161 -0.07 3.14 -0.54
N LEU A 162 1.13 2.60 -0.34
CA LEU A 162 1.41 1.68 0.77
C LEU A 162 1.21 2.32 2.16
N PRO A 163 1.71 3.55 2.46
CA PRO A 163 1.44 4.23 3.73
C PRO A 163 -0.04 4.50 3.98
N TRP A 164 -0.78 4.81 2.92
CA TRP A 164 -2.20 5.07 3.01
C TRP A 164 -2.95 3.86 3.54
N LEU A 165 -2.82 2.72 2.85
CA LEU A 165 -3.48 1.50 3.27
C LEU A 165 -2.98 1.03 4.64
N ALA A 166 -1.67 1.18 4.91
CA ALA A 166 -1.10 0.84 6.20
C ALA A 166 -1.77 1.60 7.35
N VAL A 167 -1.89 2.93 7.25
CA VAL A 167 -2.49 3.76 8.30
C VAL A 167 -3.99 3.53 8.41
N VAL A 168 -4.70 3.31 7.30
CA VAL A 168 -6.12 2.92 7.31
C VAL A 168 -6.32 1.63 8.13
N LEU A 169 -5.49 0.60 7.89
CA LEU A 169 -5.55 -0.65 8.64
C LEU A 169 -5.20 -0.46 10.12
N VAL A 170 -4.22 0.40 10.45
CA VAL A 170 -3.90 0.74 11.85
C VAL A 170 -5.10 1.36 12.54
N LEU A 171 -5.71 2.39 11.96
CA LEU A 171 -6.84 3.11 12.57
C LEU A 171 -8.08 2.21 12.69
N ALA A 172 -8.41 1.48 11.63
CA ALA A 172 -9.53 0.53 11.62
C ALA A 172 -9.31 -0.62 12.62
N GLY A 173 -8.08 -1.11 12.77
CA GLY A 173 -7.73 -2.19 13.69
C GLY A 173 -7.57 -1.78 15.16
N SER A 174 -7.30 -0.50 15.43
CA SER A 174 -6.98 0.03 16.78
C SER A 174 -8.14 0.66 17.53
N ALA A 175 -9.33 0.78 16.94
CA ALA A 175 -10.49 1.49 17.49
C ALA A 175 -11.11 0.90 18.79
N THR A 176 -10.38 0.11 19.58
CA THR A 176 -10.80 -0.40 20.91
C THR A 176 -10.33 0.44 22.10
N GLY A 177 -9.94 1.71 21.91
CA GLY A 177 -9.62 2.61 23.01
C GLY A 177 -9.87 4.06 22.66
N GLY A 178 -11.09 4.53 22.91
CA GLY A 178 -11.49 5.94 23.01
C GLY A 178 -10.69 6.94 22.17
N TRP A 179 -10.95 7.00 20.86
CA TRP A 179 -10.87 8.27 20.15
C TRP A 179 -12.19 9.00 20.33
N THR A 180 -12.60 9.18 21.59
CA THR A 180 -13.55 10.23 21.95
C THR A 180 -12.79 11.53 21.82
N GLU A 181 -13.36 12.44 21.05
CA GLU A 181 -13.03 13.85 21.06
C GLU A 181 -12.79 14.29 22.51
N ARG A 182 -11.53 14.57 22.87
CA ARG A 182 -11.29 15.49 23.97
C ARG A 182 -11.72 16.85 23.46
N GLY A 183 -12.98 17.16 23.64
CA GLY A 183 -13.47 18.54 23.60
C GLY A 183 -12.59 19.39 24.53
N PRO A 184 -12.40 20.69 24.22
CA PRO A 184 -11.63 21.59 25.06
C PRO A 184 -12.27 21.63 26.45
N GLY A 185 -11.64 20.96 27.41
CA GLY A 185 -12.04 20.96 28.81
C GLY A 185 -11.99 22.39 29.34
N THR A 186 -13.16 22.90 29.70
CA THR A 186 -13.36 23.99 30.65
C THR A 186 -12.48 23.77 31.87
N ARG A 187 -11.46 24.61 32.04
CA ARG A 187 -10.77 24.76 33.33
C ARG A 187 -11.67 25.66 34.19
N SER A 188 -12.36 25.05 35.14
CA SER A 188 -12.81 25.71 36.37
C SER A 188 -11.89 25.23 37.48
N GLY A 189 -11.15 26.18 38.05
CA GLY A 189 -10.12 25.99 39.07
C GLY A 189 -9.26 27.24 39.11
#